data_AF-A0A2R3Z0I9-F1
#
_entry.id   AF-A0A2R3Z0I9-F1
#
_cell.length_a   1.000
_cell.length_b   1.000
_cell.length_c   1.000
_cell.angle_alpha   90.00
_cell.angle_beta   90.00
_cell.angle_gamma   90.00
#
_symmetry.space_group_name_H-M   'P 1'
#
loop_
_entity.id
_entity.type
_entity.pdbx_description
1 polymer ?
#
loop_
_entity_poly.entity_id
_entity_poly.type
_entity_poly.pdbx_seq_one_letter_code
_entity_poly.pdbx_strand_id
1 'polypeptide(L)'
;KLHEDWGATPAAIDSALRGADRWGLQVALHSDSLNEAGYLENTLAAIDDRSIHAFHAEGAGGGHAPDIIKVASQPHIIPGSTNPTLPHTVNTVAEHLDMLMVCHHL
;
A
#
# COMPACT_ATOMS: atom_id res chain seq x y z
N LYS A 1 -1.81 2.85 11.12
CA LYS A 1 -1.92 2.96 9.65
C LYS A 1 -0.75 3.80 9.18
N LEU A 2 0.08 3.27 8.29
CA LEU A 2 1.02 4.02 7.46
C LEU A 2 0.28 4.43 6.18
N HIS A 3 0.42 5.69 5.78
CA HIS A 3 -0.25 6.25 4.60
C HIS A 3 0.71 7.21 3.90
N GLU A 4 0.74 7.20 2.57
CA GLU A 4 1.65 8.05 1.80
C GLU A 4 1.39 9.55 2.01
N ASP A 5 0.14 9.97 2.20
CA ASP A 5 -0.27 11.33 2.55
C ASP A 5 0.41 11.88 3.82
N TRP A 6 0.88 10.98 4.70
CA TRP A 6 1.65 11.31 5.91
C TRP A 6 3.12 10.89 5.82
N GLY A 7 3.57 10.47 4.65
CA GLY A 7 4.89 9.92 4.37
C GLY A 7 5.01 8.43 4.69
N ALA A 8 4.82 7.57 3.69
CA ALA A 8 5.05 6.12 3.77
C ALA A 8 6.53 5.75 3.53
N THR A 9 7.45 6.50 4.15
CA THR A 9 8.89 6.37 3.92
C THR A 9 9.48 5.12 4.60
N PRO A 10 10.64 4.59 4.13
CA PRO A 10 11.35 3.49 4.80
C PRO A 10 11.57 3.71 6.31
N ALA A 11 11.93 4.93 6.71
CA ALA A 11 12.15 5.27 8.12
C ALA A 11 10.85 5.21 8.94
N ALA A 12 9.73 5.68 8.38
CA ALA A 12 8.43 5.61 9.02
C ALA A 12 7.94 4.16 9.15
N ILE A 13 8.12 3.36 8.09
CA ILE A 13 7.79 1.92 8.07
C ILE A 13 8.54 1.18 9.18
N ASP A 14 9.87 1.30 9.22
CA ASP A 14 10.68 0.62 10.22
C ASP A 14 10.33 1.04 11.66
N SER A 15 10.17 2.34 11.89
CA SER A 15 9.81 2.85 13.23
C SER A 15 8.45 2.34 13.69
N ALA A 16 7.46 2.30 12.80
CA ALA A 16 6.12 1.80 13.11
C ALA A 16 6.14 0.29 13.42
N LEU A 17 6.86 -0.51 12.63
CA LEU A 17 6.97 -1.96 12.84
C LEU A 17 7.71 -2.29 14.13
N ARG A 18 8.83 -1.62 14.43
CA ARG A 18 9.50 -1.76 15.75
C ARG A 18 8.57 -1.40 16.90
N GLY A 19 7.70 -0.40 16.73
CA GLY A 19 6.68 -0.05 17.70
C GLY A 19 5.64 -1.16 17.86
N ALA A 20 5.11 -1.65 16.76
CA ALA A 20 4.11 -2.71 16.72
C ALA A 20 4.58 -4.00 17.41
N ASP A 21 5.82 -4.42 17.15
CA ASP A 21 6.44 -5.59 17.78
C ASP A 21 6.52 -5.46 19.30
N ARG A 22 6.86 -4.26 19.82
CA ARG A 22 6.94 -4.02 21.28
C ARG A 22 5.59 -4.11 21.98
N TRP A 23 4.50 -3.81 21.28
CA TRP A 23 3.16 -3.71 21.86
C TRP A 23 2.20 -4.81 21.39
N GLY A 24 2.64 -5.72 20.51
CA GLY A 24 1.81 -6.80 19.97
C GLY A 24 0.65 -6.29 19.09
N LEU A 25 0.89 -5.24 18.30
CA LEU A 25 -0.12 -4.61 17.44
C LEU A 25 0.11 -4.96 15.96
N GLN A 26 -0.93 -4.79 15.13
CA GLN A 26 -0.82 -4.90 13.68
C GLN A 26 -0.56 -3.53 13.04
N VAL A 27 0.18 -3.50 11.92
CA VAL A 27 0.37 -2.30 11.09
C VAL A 27 -0.33 -2.52 9.75
N ALA A 28 -1.12 -1.54 9.32
CA ALA A 28 -1.68 -1.49 7.97
C ALA A 28 -0.93 -0.46 7.14
N LEU A 29 -0.66 -0.76 5.86
CA LEU A 29 0.12 0.03 4.92
C LEU A 29 -0.72 0.44 3.70
N HIS A 30 -0.67 1.72 3.37
CA HIS A 30 -0.87 2.29 2.04
C HIS A 30 0.49 2.87 1.68
N SER A 31 1.21 2.23 0.74
CA SER A 31 2.61 2.56 0.41
C SER A 31 2.71 3.78 -0.50
N ASP A 32 3.93 4.23 -0.79
CA ASP A 32 4.24 5.40 -1.60
C ASP A 32 3.91 5.19 -3.10
N SER A 33 2.77 5.71 -3.57
CA SER A 33 2.38 5.63 -5.00
C SER A 33 3.34 6.34 -5.93
N LEU A 34 3.96 7.42 -5.46
CA LEU A 34 4.85 8.28 -6.24
C LEU A 34 6.25 7.69 -6.43
N ASN A 35 6.59 6.64 -5.65
CA ASN A 35 7.94 6.14 -5.52
C ASN A 35 8.93 7.25 -5.10
N GLU A 36 8.48 8.20 -4.28
CA GLU A 36 9.28 9.36 -3.84
C GLU A 36 10.48 8.92 -3.01
N ALA A 37 10.26 8.00 -2.06
CA ALA A 37 11.30 7.51 -1.14
C ALA A 37 11.97 6.21 -1.61
N GLY A 38 11.68 5.76 -2.82
CA GLY A 38 12.14 4.51 -3.43
C GLY A 38 11.02 3.71 -4.07
N TYR A 39 11.37 2.60 -4.71
CA TYR A 39 10.42 1.69 -5.34
C TYR A 39 9.97 0.59 -4.36
N LEU A 40 9.11 -0.31 -4.82
CA LEU A 40 8.55 -1.39 -4.03
C LEU A 40 9.62 -2.18 -3.24
N GLU A 41 10.75 -2.50 -3.87
CA GLU A 41 11.85 -3.23 -3.25
C GLU A 41 12.43 -2.50 -2.04
N ASN A 42 12.45 -1.16 -2.03
CA ASN A 42 12.91 -0.36 -0.91
C ASN A 42 11.93 -0.45 0.26
N THR A 43 10.62 -0.42 -0.03
CA THR A 43 9.57 -0.64 0.97
C THR A 43 9.62 -2.05 1.55
N LEU A 44 9.81 -3.09 0.71
CA LEU A 44 9.99 -4.47 1.18
C LEU A 44 11.24 -4.63 2.05
N ALA A 45 12.35 -4.00 1.67
CA ALA A 45 13.56 -3.98 2.49
C ALA A 45 13.34 -3.26 3.83
N ALA A 46 12.53 -2.20 3.86
CA ALA A 46 12.17 -1.51 5.11
C ALA A 46 11.23 -2.34 6.00
N ILE A 47 10.38 -3.17 5.42
CA ILE A 47 9.51 -4.11 6.16
C ILE A 47 10.36 -5.18 6.86
N ASP A 48 11.47 -5.61 6.25
CA ASP A 48 12.46 -6.53 6.85
C ASP A 48 11.81 -7.83 7.35
N ASP A 49 11.01 -8.46 6.48
CA ASP A 49 10.27 -9.70 6.75
C ASP A 49 9.31 -9.69 7.97
N ARG A 50 9.01 -8.51 8.54
CA ARG A 50 8.04 -8.36 9.63
C ARG A 50 6.61 -8.39 9.11
N SER A 51 5.68 -8.86 9.96
CA SER A 51 4.27 -8.95 9.58
C SER A 51 3.65 -7.57 9.37
N ILE A 52 2.98 -7.38 8.23
CA ILE A 52 2.26 -6.14 7.93
C ILE A 52 1.07 -6.42 7.00
N HIS A 53 -0.03 -5.68 7.18
CA HIS A 53 -1.20 -5.74 6.31
C HIS A 53 -1.07 -4.72 5.18
N ALA A 54 -0.94 -5.17 3.93
CA ALA A 54 -0.98 -4.32 2.75
C ALA A 54 -2.45 -4.04 2.38
N PHE A 55 -2.90 -2.80 2.54
CA PHE A 55 -4.26 -2.39 2.16
C PHE A 55 -4.33 -2.16 0.65
N HIS A 56 -5.49 -2.47 0.03
CA HIS A 56 -5.75 -2.41 -1.42
C HIS A 56 -4.54 -2.83 -2.27
N ALA A 57 -4.04 -4.05 -2.04
CA ALA A 57 -2.78 -4.56 -2.59
C ALA A 57 -2.72 -4.59 -4.13
N GLU A 58 -3.86 -4.49 -4.83
CA GLU A 58 -3.90 -4.40 -6.29
C GLU A 58 -3.42 -3.04 -6.83
N GLY A 59 -3.59 -1.94 -6.07
CA GLY A 59 -2.96 -0.66 -6.33
C GLY A 59 -3.86 0.51 -6.74
N ALA A 60 -5.09 0.31 -7.24
CA ALA A 60 -5.97 1.41 -7.63
C ALA A 60 -6.37 2.30 -6.43
N GLY A 61 -6.44 1.72 -5.24
CA GLY A 61 -6.65 2.47 -3.99
C GLY A 61 -5.40 3.19 -3.47
N GLY A 62 -4.25 3.03 -4.14
CA GLY A 62 -2.95 3.60 -3.80
C GLY A 62 -1.88 2.55 -3.49
N GLY A 63 -0.63 2.88 -3.79
CA GLY A 63 0.56 2.07 -3.57
C GLY A 63 1.53 2.14 -4.76
N HIS A 64 2.76 1.66 -4.57
CA HIS A 64 3.84 1.73 -5.57
C HIS A 64 3.36 1.47 -7.00
N ALA A 65 3.36 2.51 -7.83
CA ALA A 65 2.94 2.39 -9.21
C ALA A 65 4.11 1.86 -10.07
N PRO A 66 3.90 0.83 -10.92
CA PRO A 66 2.66 0.10 -11.17
C PRO A 66 2.57 -1.28 -10.49
N ASP A 67 3.50 -1.62 -9.60
CA ASP A 67 3.81 -3.00 -9.28
C ASP A 67 3.61 -3.43 -7.81
N ILE A 68 2.91 -2.60 -7.02
CA ILE A 68 2.55 -2.91 -5.62
C ILE A 68 1.92 -4.29 -5.45
N ILE A 69 1.18 -4.82 -6.43
CA ILE A 69 0.57 -6.15 -6.39
C ILE A 69 1.55 -7.29 -6.08
N LYS A 70 2.83 -7.12 -6.37
CA LYS A 70 3.88 -8.09 -6.03
C LYS A 70 4.04 -8.29 -4.52
N VAL A 71 3.56 -7.40 -3.65
CA VAL A 71 3.56 -7.63 -2.19
C VAL A 71 2.78 -8.88 -1.78
N ALA A 72 1.76 -9.26 -2.56
CA ALA A 72 0.96 -10.44 -2.28
C ALA A 72 1.73 -11.76 -2.40
N SER A 73 2.92 -11.77 -3.01
CA SER A 73 3.77 -12.96 -3.08
C SER A 73 4.67 -13.14 -1.86
N GLN A 74 4.69 -12.18 -0.93
CA GLN A 74 5.59 -12.19 0.21
C GLN A 74 4.96 -12.91 1.41
N PRO A 75 5.68 -13.81 2.09
CA PRO A 75 5.11 -14.66 3.15
C PRO A 75 4.74 -13.89 4.42
N HIS A 76 5.37 -12.73 4.65
CA HIS A 76 5.15 -11.88 5.82
C HIS A 76 4.05 -10.83 5.58
N ILE A 77 3.49 -10.75 4.37
CA ILE A 77 2.43 -9.80 4.01
C ILE A 77 1.07 -10.47 4.19
N ILE A 78 0.14 -9.76 4.82
CA ILE A 78 -1.30 -10.09 4.80
C ILE A 78 -1.93 -9.17 3.74
N PRO A 79 -2.22 -9.63 2.51
CA PRO A 79 -2.75 -8.76 1.46
C PRO A 79 -4.27 -8.60 1.59
N GLY A 80 -4.74 -7.35 1.58
CA GLY A 80 -6.16 -7.01 1.54
C GLY A 80 -6.53 -6.30 0.23
N SER A 81 -7.70 -6.62 -0.33
CA SER A 81 -8.32 -5.86 -1.43
C SER A 81 -9.43 -4.96 -0.90
N THR A 82 -9.68 -3.84 -1.57
CA THR A 82 -10.86 -2.99 -1.34
C THR A 82 -11.95 -3.31 -2.37
N ASN A 83 -13.20 -3.03 -2.03
CA ASN A 83 -14.34 -3.47 -2.83
C ASN A 83 -14.55 -2.79 -4.21
N PRO A 84 -14.06 -1.56 -4.53
CA PRO A 84 -14.48 -0.92 -5.79
C PRO A 84 -13.94 -1.63 -7.04
N THR A 85 -12.82 -2.35 -6.92
CA THR A 85 -12.21 -3.11 -8.03
C THR A 85 -12.76 -4.54 -8.17
N LEU A 86 -13.76 -4.92 -7.36
CA LEU A 86 -14.21 -6.32 -7.22
C LEU A 86 -15.70 -6.52 -7.59
N PRO A 87 -16.02 -7.34 -8.62
CA PRO A 87 -15.13 -7.86 -9.67
C PRO A 87 -14.80 -6.79 -10.71
N HIS A 88 -13.91 -7.11 -11.65
CA HIS A 88 -13.71 -6.30 -12.85
C HIS A 88 -14.97 -6.34 -13.73
N THR A 89 -15.49 -5.17 -14.11
CA THR A 89 -16.67 -4.99 -14.96
C THR A 89 -16.39 -4.00 -16.09
N VAL A 90 -17.33 -3.88 -17.03
CA VAL A 90 -17.22 -2.94 -18.17
C VAL A 90 -17.11 -1.47 -17.76
N ASN A 91 -17.52 -1.10 -16.55
CA ASN A 91 -17.47 0.27 -16.06
C ASN A 91 -16.28 0.57 -15.14
N THR A 92 -15.60 -0.46 -14.63
CA THR A 92 -14.62 -0.32 -13.54
C THR A 92 -13.53 0.70 -13.85
N VAL A 93 -12.93 0.65 -15.05
CA VAL A 93 -11.82 1.56 -15.41
C VAL A 93 -12.30 3.00 -15.56
N ALA A 94 -13.43 3.22 -16.27
CA ALA A 94 -13.95 4.56 -16.49
C ALA A 94 -14.39 5.23 -15.19
N GLU A 95 -15.06 4.47 -14.31
CA GLU A 95 -15.44 4.92 -12.97
C GLU A 95 -14.21 5.27 -12.12
N HIS A 96 -13.19 4.41 -12.09
CA HIS A 96 -12.02 4.62 -11.24
C HIS A 96 -11.14 5.76 -11.72
N LEU A 97 -11.03 5.95 -13.03
CA LEU A 97 -10.26 7.07 -13.58
C LEU A 97 -10.89 8.40 -13.18
N ASP A 98 -12.20 8.56 -13.36
CA ASP A 98 -12.91 9.79 -12.96
C ASP A 98 -12.85 10.01 -11.44
N MET A 99 -13.10 8.96 -10.65
CA MET A 99 -12.98 9.00 -9.20
C MET A 99 -11.59 9.47 -8.74
N LEU A 100 -10.51 8.94 -9.32
CA LEU A 100 -9.15 9.33 -8.97
C LEU A 100 -8.89 10.81 -9.29
N MET A 101 -9.27 11.26 -10.48
CA MET A 101 -9.10 12.65 -10.93
C MET A 101 -9.86 13.62 -10.02
N VAL A 102 -11.11 13.29 -9.66
CA VAL A 102 -11.92 14.09 -8.73
C VAL A 102 -11.28 14.14 -7.34
N CYS A 103 -10.86 13.00 -6.78
CA CYS A 103 -10.26 12.96 -5.45
C CYS A 103 -8.93 13.73 -5.36
N HIS A 104 -8.14 13.75 -6.44
CA HIS A 104 -6.81 14.36 -6.45
C HIS A 104 -6.74 15.71 -7.18
N HIS A 105 -7.87 16.24 -7.63
CA HIS A 105 -7.99 17.55 -8.30
C HIS A 105 -7.05 17.69 -9.52
N LEU A 106 -6.98 16.65 -10.35
CA LEU A 106 -6.18 16.59 -11.58
C LEU A 106 -6.92 17.11 -12.81
#